data_AF-A0A951AT90-F1
#
_entry.id   AF-A0A951AT90-F1
#
_cell.length_a   1.000
_cell.length_b   1.000
_cell.length_c   1.000
_cell.angle_alpha   90.00
_cell.angle_beta   90.00
_cell.angle_gamma   90.00
#
_symmetry.space_group_name_H-M   'P 1'
#
loop_
_entity.id
_entity.type
_entity.pdbx_description
1 polymer ?
#
loop_
_entity_poly.entity_id
_entity_poly.type
_entity_poly.pdbx_seq_one_letter_code
_entity_poly.pdbx_strand_id
1 'polypeptide(L)'
;MSNALNKFGFSSGRSYKPGLLHISAMARLTLKPMEHHQAVLRQIQAGCLGDEIQFLSVIDALLDQFAALLDHVDDKEAVTINGLIDSLEESLLMGNSAWAVAPDRKSLTSRVDPTAAEAVAQAIVPHDAASDELAEAWRKAYGREPNSSDAWDHSIKAVEHILKPVVCPNNTKATLSNVIGDLRSQPQLWRLQLPGKNADFSVTPLVTMLELIWPNPDRHGGNTQTPVTLVQARAVVHVAVTIVQWGRAGVLQRVT
;
A
#
# COMPACT_ATOMS: atom_id res chain seq x y z
N MET A 1 26.81 11.77 -5.77
CA MET A 1 25.61 12.60 -6.00
C MET A 1 25.44 13.06 -7.46
N SER A 2 26.41 13.77 -8.07
CA SER A 2 26.23 14.40 -9.39
C SER A 2 25.84 13.46 -10.56
N ASN A 3 26.35 12.23 -10.58
CA ASN A 3 26.15 11.34 -11.73
C ASN A 3 24.78 10.64 -11.74
N ALA A 4 24.22 10.35 -10.57
CA ALA A 4 22.94 9.67 -10.42
C ALA A 4 21.78 10.62 -10.80
N LEU A 5 21.74 11.81 -10.18
CA LEU A 5 20.77 12.87 -10.49
C LEU A 5 20.79 13.29 -11.97
N ASN A 6 21.97 13.29 -12.61
CA ASN A 6 22.09 13.62 -14.04
C ASN A 6 21.42 12.60 -14.96
N LYS A 7 21.49 11.30 -14.64
CA LYS A 7 20.77 10.22 -15.34
C LYS A 7 19.27 10.24 -15.04
N PHE A 8 18.86 10.63 -13.82
CA PHE A 8 17.46 10.64 -13.35
C PHE A 8 16.58 11.78 -13.85
N GLY A 9 17.05 12.58 -14.81
CA GLY A 9 16.25 13.68 -15.33
C GLY A 9 16.63 15.07 -14.81
N PHE A 10 17.70 15.21 -14.03
CA PHE A 10 18.06 16.47 -13.36
C PHE A 10 19.34 17.15 -13.92
N SER A 11 19.57 17.09 -15.25
CA SER A 11 20.73 17.75 -15.90
C SER A 11 20.31 18.64 -17.09
N SER A 12 21.18 19.60 -17.43
CA SER A 12 20.98 20.82 -18.24
C SER A 12 20.69 20.65 -19.75
N GLY A 13 19.80 19.73 -20.13
CA GLY A 13 19.27 19.61 -21.50
C GLY A 13 18.01 20.46 -21.75
N ARG A 14 17.80 20.92 -23.00
CA ARG A 14 16.68 21.81 -23.40
C ARG A 14 15.30 21.14 -23.53
N SER A 15 15.15 19.84 -23.27
CA SER A 15 13.84 19.17 -23.27
C SER A 15 13.41 18.82 -21.84
N TYR A 16 12.11 18.93 -21.56
CA TYR A 16 11.54 18.43 -20.30
C TYR A 16 11.86 16.94 -20.17
N LYS A 17 12.66 16.58 -19.16
CA LYS A 17 13.01 15.19 -18.92
C LYS A 17 11.82 14.48 -18.23
N PRO A 18 11.55 13.20 -18.53
CA PRO A 18 10.35 12.49 -18.08
C PRO A 18 10.09 12.58 -16.56
N GLY A 19 11.13 12.54 -15.74
CA GLY A 19 11.02 12.65 -14.27
C GLY A 19 10.46 13.99 -13.77
N LEU A 20 10.85 15.11 -14.38
CA LEU A 20 10.33 16.42 -13.98
C LEU A 20 8.86 16.60 -14.39
N LEU A 21 8.46 16.00 -15.52
CA LEU A 21 7.07 15.98 -15.93
C LEU A 21 6.22 15.13 -14.97
N HIS A 22 6.73 13.96 -14.55
CA HIS A 22 6.10 13.11 -13.54
C HIS A 22 5.88 13.84 -12.22
N ILE A 23 6.94 14.47 -11.68
CA ILE A 23 6.85 15.27 -10.45
C ILE A 23 5.83 16.39 -10.60
N SER A 24 5.87 17.12 -11.72
CA SER A 24 4.94 18.23 -11.95
C SER A 24 3.48 17.77 -12.05
N ALA A 25 3.22 16.63 -12.69
CA ALA A 25 1.89 16.08 -12.85
C ALA A 25 1.35 15.56 -11.51
N MET A 26 2.15 14.78 -10.78
CA MET A 26 1.75 14.22 -9.48
C MET A 26 1.59 15.30 -8.40
N ALA A 27 2.54 16.22 -8.30
CA ALA A 27 2.49 17.31 -7.33
C ALA A 27 1.60 18.50 -7.79
N ARG A 28 0.87 18.34 -8.90
CA ARG A 28 -0.04 19.33 -9.50
C ARG A 28 0.59 20.72 -9.66
N LEU A 29 1.87 20.76 -9.99
CA LEU A 29 2.63 21.99 -10.15
C LEU A 29 2.31 22.62 -11.50
N THR A 30 1.84 23.87 -11.50
CA THR A 30 1.75 24.67 -12.73
C THR A 30 3.13 25.21 -13.07
N LEU A 31 3.95 24.40 -13.75
CA LEU A 31 5.25 24.84 -14.23
C LEU A 31 5.07 25.72 -15.47
N LYS A 32 5.71 26.90 -15.49
CA LYS A 32 5.71 27.73 -16.70
C LYS A 32 6.50 27.02 -17.81
N PRO A 33 5.94 26.89 -19.03
CA PRO A 33 6.68 26.38 -20.18
C PRO A 33 7.86 27.30 -20.51
N MET A 34 9.02 26.73 -20.82
CA MET A 34 10.23 27.41 -21.32
C MET A 34 11.20 27.99 -20.29
N GLU A 35 11.56 27.24 -19.26
CA GLU A 35 12.69 27.60 -18.40
C GLU A 35 13.77 26.51 -18.35
N HIS A 36 15.04 26.92 -18.29
CA HIS A 36 16.18 26.04 -18.07
C HIS A 36 15.96 25.16 -16.82
N HIS A 37 16.53 23.95 -16.79
CA HIS A 37 16.39 23.00 -15.68
C HIS A 37 16.52 23.63 -14.27
N GLN A 38 17.50 24.51 -14.07
CA GLN A 38 17.69 25.21 -12.80
C GLN A 38 16.53 26.11 -12.39
N ALA A 39 15.84 26.71 -13.36
CA ALA A 39 14.75 27.61 -13.12
C ALA A 39 13.45 26.85 -12.81
N VAL A 40 13.25 25.66 -13.41
CA VAL A 40 12.23 24.69 -12.95
C VAL A 40 12.47 24.26 -11.50
N LEU A 41 13.72 23.92 -11.13
CA LEU A 41 14.05 23.57 -9.75
C LEU A 41 13.78 24.72 -8.77
N ARG A 42 14.09 25.97 -9.16
CA ARG A 42 13.77 27.15 -8.34
C ARG A 42 12.27 27.35 -8.19
N GLN A 43 11.46 27.12 -9.23
CA GLN A 43 10.00 27.18 -9.13
C GLN A 43 9.45 26.13 -8.15
N ILE A 44 9.96 24.89 -8.21
CA ILE A 44 9.60 23.83 -7.26
C ILE A 44 9.97 24.23 -5.83
N GLN A 45 11.20 24.70 -5.61
CA GLN A 45 11.68 25.15 -4.31
C GLN A 45 10.86 26.32 -3.75
N ALA A 46 10.57 27.31 -4.58
CA ALA A 46 9.76 28.46 -4.18
C ALA A 46 8.34 28.05 -3.79
N GLY A 47 7.72 27.11 -4.53
CA GLY A 47 6.43 26.54 -4.19
C GLY A 47 6.45 25.78 -2.86
N CYS A 48 7.43 24.88 -2.69
CA CYS A 48 7.62 24.13 -1.45
C CYS A 48 7.81 25.01 -0.20
N LEU A 49 8.48 26.16 -0.33
CA LEU A 49 8.68 27.10 0.77
C LEU A 49 7.41 27.89 1.12
N GLY A 50 6.48 28.04 0.17
CA GLY A 50 5.25 28.82 0.34
C GLY A 50 4.01 28.01 0.69
N ASP A 51 4.03 26.69 0.46
CA ASP A 51 2.87 25.81 0.62
C ASP A 51 3.29 24.40 1.09
N GLU A 52 2.89 24.06 2.31
CA GLU A 52 3.15 22.74 2.91
C GLU A 52 2.50 21.59 2.12
N ILE A 53 1.30 21.79 1.58
CA ILE A 53 0.60 20.77 0.78
C ILE A 53 1.40 20.50 -0.49
N GLN A 54 1.91 21.55 -1.12
CA GLN A 54 2.76 21.44 -2.30
C GLN A 54 4.08 20.74 -1.98
N PHE A 55 4.73 21.09 -0.86
CA PHE A 55 5.96 20.43 -0.41
C PHE A 55 5.77 18.92 -0.22
N LEU A 56 4.74 18.52 0.52
CA LEU A 56 4.48 17.11 0.77
C LEU A 56 4.07 16.35 -0.51
N SER A 57 3.39 17.01 -1.44
CA SER A 57 3.04 16.42 -2.75
C SER A 57 4.28 16.20 -3.63
N VAL A 58 5.29 17.07 -3.53
CA VAL A 58 6.58 16.86 -4.19
C VAL A 58 7.32 15.67 -3.58
N ILE A 59 7.26 15.48 -2.26
CA ILE A 59 7.84 14.30 -1.61
C ILE A 59 7.17 13.02 -2.09
N ASP A 60 5.83 12.96 -2.11
CA ASP A 60 5.09 11.80 -2.64
C ASP A 60 5.52 11.47 -4.08
N ALA A 61 5.61 12.49 -4.93
CA ALA A 61 6.00 12.29 -6.33
C ALA A 61 7.44 11.80 -6.49
N LEU A 62 8.35 12.24 -5.62
CA LEU A 62 9.74 11.77 -5.61
C LEU A 62 9.84 10.32 -5.14
N LEU A 63 9.10 9.94 -4.10
CA LEU A 63 9.05 8.56 -3.60
C LEU A 63 8.51 7.60 -4.67
N ASP A 64 7.40 7.96 -5.33
CA ASP A 64 6.82 7.18 -6.41
C ASP A 64 7.79 7.02 -7.59
N GLN A 65 8.46 8.13 -7.97
CA GLN A 65 9.48 8.08 -9.02
C GLN A 65 10.67 7.19 -8.63
N PHE A 66 11.14 7.26 -7.38
CA PHE A 66 12.22 6.41 -6.91
C PHE A 66 11.83 4.93 -6.92
N ALA A 67 10.61 4.60 -6.51
CA ALA A 67 10.11 3.23 -6.57
C ALA A 67 10.10 2.70 -8.01
N ALA A 68 9.61 3.48 -8.97
CA ALA A 68 9.62 3.09 -10.39
C ALA A 68 11.05 2.95 -10.97
N LEU A 69 12.01 3.70 -10.44
CA LEU A 69 13.41 3.61 -10.87
C LEU A 69 14.12 2.37 -10.33
N LEU A 70 13.78 1.90 -9.13
CA LEU A 70 14.44 0.76 -8.49
C LEU A 70 14.41 -0.52 -9.35
N ASP A 71 13.38 -0.68 -10.19
CA ASP A 71 13.25 -1.82 -11.12
C ASP A 71 14.22 -1.77 -12.33
N HIS A 72 14.94 -0.66 -12.51
CA HIS A 72 15.69 -0.37 -13.74
C HIS A 72 17.14 0.06 -13.51
N VAL A 73 17.59 0.09 -12.26
CA VAL A 73 18.93 0.55 -11.87
C VAL A 73 19.83 -0.59 -11.43
N ASP A 74 21.14 -0.37 -11.43
CA ASP A 74 22.09 -1.33 -10.85
C ASP A 74 22.07 -1.30 -9.31
N ASP A 75 22.66 -2.31 -8.67
CA ASP A 75 22.69 -2.45 -7.20
C ASP A 75 23.26 -1.21 -6.49
N LYS A 76 24.23 -0.53 -7.10
CA LYS A 76 24.89 0.64 -6.50
C LYS A 76 23.97 1.87 -6.53
N GLU A 77 23.27 2.06 -7.64
CA GLU A 77 22.24 3.08 -7.79
C GLU A 77 21.05 2.78 -6.86
N ALA A 78 20.62 1.52 -6.74
CA ALA A 78 19.57 1.09 -5.82
C ALA A 78 19.92 1.36 -4.35
N VAL A 79 21.14 1.03 -3.90
CA VAL A 79 21.63 1.35 -2.54
C VAL A 79 21.59 2.85 -2.29
N THR A 80 21.95 3.67 -3.30
CA THR A 80 21.92 5.13 -3.18
C THR A 80 20.49 5.65 -3.03
N ILE A 81 19.53 5.14 -3.82
CA ILE A 81 18.13 5.53 -3.75
C ILE A 81 17.52 5.12 -2.40
N ASN A 82 17.75 3.89 -1.95
CA ASN A 82 17.27 3.42 -0.65
C ASN A 82 17.82 4.28 0.50
N GLY A 83 19.12 4.61 0.47
CA GLY A 83 19.72 5.50 1.47
C GLY A 83 19.11 6.91 1.51
N LEU A 84 18.66 7.45 0.37
CA LEU A 84 17.94 8.73 0.33
C LEU A 84 16.57 8.63 0.97
N ILE A 85 15.83 7.55 0.70
CA ILE A 85 14.52 7.30 1.30
C ILE A 85 14.65 7.07 2.82
N ASP A 86 15.68 6.35 3.27
CA ASP A 86 15.96 6.13 4.69
C ASP A 86 16.30 7.45 5.40
N SER A 87 17.10 8.31 4.76
CA SER A 87 17.44 9.65 5.26
C SER A 87 16.20 10.55 5.39
N LEU A 88 15.24 10.41 4.47
CA LEU A 88 13.96 11.11 4.55
C LEU A 88 13.14 10.64 5.76
N GLU A 89 12.99 9.33 5.98
CA GLU A 89 12.29 8.81 7.16
C GLU A 89 12.97 9.27 8.46
N GLU A 90 14.30 9.23 8.53
CA GLU A 90 15.05 9.71 9.69
C GLU A 90 14.79 11.19 9.95
N SER A 91 14.77 12.01 8.90
CA SER A 91 14.47 13.45 9.00
C SER A 91 13.04 13.70 9.49
N LEU A 92 12.06 12.96 8.95
CA LEU A 92 10.67 13.04 9.37
C LEU A 92 10.49 12.60 10.83
N LEU A 93 11.20 11.56 11.26
CA LEU A 93 11.17 11.06 12.63
C LEU A 93 11.81 12.05 13.61
N MET A 94 13.02 12.54 13.31
CA MET A 94 13.71 13.53 14.14
C MET A 94 12.92 14.83 14.28
N GLY A 95 12.21 15.22 13.22
CA GLY A 95 11.30 16.36 13.22
C GLY A 95 9.96 16.12 13.93
N ASN A 96 9.72 14.91 14.45
CA ASN A 96 8.43 14.49 15.01
C ASN A 96 7.25 14.75 14.05
N SER A 97 7.47 14.50 12.76
CA SER A 97 6.48 14.73 11.72
C SER A 97 5.27 13.81 11.90
N ALA A 98 4.08 14.35 11.62
CA ALA A 98 2.86 13.55 11.49
C ALA A 98 2.89 12.57 10.31
N TRP A 99 3.88 12.71 9.41
CA TRP A 99 4.08 11.85 8.24
C TRP A 99 5.32 10.97 8.41
N ALA A 100 5.26 9.80 7.79
CA ALA A 100 6.34 8.82 7.65
C ALA A 100 6.37 8.32 6.20
N VAL A 101 7.47 7.70 5.78
CA VAL A 101 7.53 6.95 4.52
C VAL A 101 6.63 5.71 4.65
N ALA A 102 5.79 5.46 3.64
CA ALA A 102 4.89 4.30 3.63
C ALA A 102 5.68 2.97 3.57
N PRO A 103 5.11 1.84 4.05
CA PRO A 103 5.80 0.54 4.02
C PRO A 103 6.24 0.08 2.63
N ASP A 104 5.49 0.46 1.58
CA ASP A 104 5.84 0.18 0.18
C ASP A 104 6.90 1.13 -0.39
N ARG A 105 7.29 2.15 0.39
CA ARG A 105 8.26 3.21 0.08
C ARG A 105 7.86 4.12 -1.09
N LYS A 106 6.58 4.13 -1.50
CA LYS A 106 6.10 4.86 -2.69
C LYS A 106 5.46 6.22 -2.38
N SER A 107 5.10 6.47 -1.12
CA SER A 107 4.46 7.73 -0.72
C SER A 107 4.69 8.02 0.76
N LEU A 108 4.16 9.16 1.21
CA LEU A 108 3.98 9.45 2.61
C LEU A 108 2.71 8.79 3.15
N THR A 109 2.78 8.36 4.40
CA THR A 109 1.67 7.83 5.19
C THR A 109 1.57 8.58 6.51
N SER A 110 0.37 8.68 7.07
CA SER A 110 0.17 9.12 8.44
C SER A 110 1.04 8.26 9.36
N ARG A 111 1.74 8.88 10.31
CA ARG A 111 2.58 8.14 11.27
C ARG A 111 1.71 7.21 12.10
N VAL A 112 2.06 5.93 12.09
CA VAL A 112 1.41 4.86 12.84
C VAL A 112 2.39 4.26 13.83
N ASP A 113 1.89 3.42 14.74
CA ASP A 113 2.75 2.63 15.61
C ASP A 113 3.77 1.80 14.77
N PRO A 114 5.07 1.78 15.12
CA PRO A 114 6.08 1.05 14.36
C PRO A 114 5.78 -0.44 14.20
N THR A 115 5.16 -1.08 15.20
CA THR A 115 4.79 -2.49 15.14
C THR A 115 3.72 -2.74 14.08
N ALA A 116 2.75 -1.82 13.98
CA ALA A 116 1.70 -1.88 12.98
C ALA A 116 2.23 -1.65 11.56
N ALA A 117 3.16 -0.69 11.40
CA ALA A 117 3.85 -0.46 10.12
C ALA A 117 4.65 -1.69 9.67
N GLU A 118 5.42 -2.29 10.59
CA GLU A 118 6.24 -3.47 10.31
C GLU A 118 5.39 -4.68 9.93
N ALA A 119 4.25 -4.89 10.60
CA ALA A 119 3.33 -5.96 10.24
C ALA A 119 2.86 -5.84 8.77
N VAL A 120 2.57 -4.63 8.31
CA VAL A 120 2.19 -4.39 6.91
C VAL A 120 3.38 -4.57 5.98
N ALA A 121 4.56 -4.05 6.34
CA ALA A 121 5.78 -4.22 5.56
C ALA A 121 6.10 -5.70 5.30
N GLN A 122 5.94 -6.56 6.31
CA GLN A 122 6.08 -8.01 6.15
C GLN A 122 4.95 -8.62 5.31
N ALA A 123 3.72 -8.13 5.48
CA ALA A 123 2.55 -8.61 4.74
C ALA A 123 2.50 -8.18 3.27
N ILE A 124 3.38 -7.27 2.81
CA ILE A 124 3.52 -6.91 1.38
C ILE A 124 4.74 -7.59 0.72
N VAL A 125 5.35 -8.57 1.40
CA VAL A 125 6.44 -9.41 0.87
C VAL A 125 5.99 -10.88 0.77
N PRO A 126 6.14 -11.55 -0.39
CA PRO A 126 6.77 -11.09 -1.63
C PRO A 126 5.91 -10.09 -2.42
N HIS A 127 6.47 -9.39 -3.41
CA HIS A 127 5.75 -8.47 -4.28
C HIS A 127 4.89 -9.24 -5.31
N ASP A 128 3.67 -9.57 -4.91
CA ASP A 128 2.64 -10.23 -5.71
C ASP A 128 1.36 -9.41 -5.74
N ALA A 129 0.33 -9.91 -6.43
CA ALA A 129 -0.96 -9.21 -6.54
C ALA A 129 -1.64 -8.98 -5.18
N ALA A 130 -1.42 -9.83 -4.17
CA ALA A 130 -1.95 -9.58 -2.83
C ALA A 130 -1.22 -8.41 -2.16
N SER A 131 0.09 -8.32 -2.35
CA SER A 131 0.90 -7.20 -1.85
C SER A 131 0.54 -5.88 -2.50
N ASP A 132 0.30 -5.86 -3.81
CA ASP A 132 -0.11 -4.64 -4.53
C ASP A 132 -1.46 -4.12 -3.99
N GLU A 133 -2.43 -5.03 -3.82
CA GLU A 133 -3.74 -4.70 -3.27
C GLU A 133 -3.64 -4.26 -1.80
N LEU A 134 -2.79 -4.90 -0.98
CA LEU A 134 -2.64 -4.54 0.43
C LEU A 134 -1.89 -3.20 0.62
N ALA A 135 -0.87 -2.92 -0.20
CA ALA A 135 -0.18 -1.64 -0.21
C ALA A 135 -1.14 -0.50 -0.62
N GLU A 136 -1.95 -0.73 -1.64
CA GLU A 136 -2.98 0.22 -2.06
C GLU A 136 -4.03 0.43 -0.96
N ALA A 137 -4.47 -0.64 -0.29
CA ALA A 137 -5.39 -0.54 0.85
C ALA A 137 -4.82 0.33 1.98
N TRP A 138 -3.53 0.13 2.31
CA TRP A 138 -2.82 0.94 3.30
C TRP A 138 -2.76 2.41 2.88
N ARG A 139 -2.37 2.69 1.63
CA ARG A 139 -2.30 4.05 1.08
C ARG A 139 -3.65 4.75 1.12
N LYS A 140 -4.73 4.04 0.81
CA LYS A 140 -6.10 4.57 0.88
C LYS A 140 -6.59 4.80 2.32
N ALA A 141 -6.05 4.09 3.32
CA ALA A 141 -6.43 4.24 4.72
C ALA A 141 -5.56 5.25 5.51
N TYR A 142 -4.29 5.40 5.14
CA TYR A 142 -3.31 6.19 5.90
C TYR A 142 -2.59 7.25 5.08
N GLY A 143 -2.70 7.24 3.76
CA GLY A 143 -2.13 8.26 2.89
C GLY A 143 -2.72 9.64 3.11
N ARG A 144 -2.12 10.63 2.45
CA ARG A 144 -2.47 12.06 2.59
C ARG A 144 -3.90 12.40 2.18
N GLU A 145 -4.43 11.67 1.19
CA GLU A 145 -5.81 11.78 0.72
C GLU A 145 -6.51 10.41 0.91
N PRO A 146 -6.99 10.10 2.13
CA PRO A 146 -7.57 8.80 2.40
C PRO A 146 -8.93 8.62 1.69
N ASN A 147 -9.21 7.39 1.26
CA ASN A 147 -10.52 6.95 0.76
C ASN A 147 -10.89 5.63 1.47
N SER A 148 -11.78 5.74 2.45
CA SER A 148 -12.20 4.62 3.30
C SER A 148 -12.82 3.46 2.51
N SER A 149 -13.59 3.77 1.47
CA SER A 149 -14.30 2.77 0.67
C SER A 149 -13.32 1.95 -0.18
N ASP A 150 -12.41 2.63 -0.87
CA ASP A 150 -11.36 1.99 -1.66
C ASP A 150 -10.42 1.17 -0.76
N ALA A 151 -10.04 1.70 0.41
CA ALA A 151 -9.20 0.96 1.37
C ALA A 151 -9.83 -0.39 1.76
N TRP A 152 -11.14 -0.41 1.99
CA TRP A 152 -11.88 -1.62 2.29
C TRP A 152 -11.88 -2.60 1.12
N ASP A 153 -12.15 -2.13 -0.10
CA ASP A 153 -12.17 -2.99 -1.29
C ASP A 153 -10.82 -3.63 -1.58
N HIS A 154 -9.76 -2.83 -1.53
CA HIS A 154 -8.39 -3.31 -1.75
C HIS A 154 -7.97 -4.31 -0.67
N SER A 155 -8.45 -4.13 0.58
CA SER A 155 -8.26 -5.12 1.65
C SER A 155 -8.94 -6.47 1.34
N ILE A 156 -10.18 -6.44 0.84
CA ILE A 156 -10.89 -7.66 0.40
C ILE A 156 -10.12 -8.36 -0.72
N LYS A 157 -9.69 -7.62 -1.74
CA LYS A 157 -8.96 -8.17 -2.89
C LYS A 157 -7.61 -8.80 -2.49
N ALA A 158 -6.87 -8.17 -1.59
CA ALA A 158 -5.63 -8.74 -1.06
C ALA A 158 -5.88 -10.12 -0.42
N VAL A 159 -6.93 -10.24 0.40
CA VAL A 159 -7.34 -11.51 1.01
C VAL A 159 -7.80 -12.53 -0.04
N GLU A 160 -8.54 -12.09 -1.05
CA GLU A 160 -8.94 -12.93 -2.18
C GLU A 160 -7.75 -13.53 -2.93
N HIS A 161 -6.72 -12.73 -3.22
CA HIS A 161 -5.51 -13.19 -3.91
C HIS A 161 -4.77 -14.29 -3.13
N ILE A 162 -4.83 -14.26 -1.80
CA ILE A 162 -4.22 -15.27 -0.93
C ILE A 162 -5.09 -16.52 -0.80
N LEU A 163 -6.39 -16.37 -0.57
CA LEU A 163 -7.25 -17.51 -0.19
C LEU A 163 -7.89 -18.22 -1.39
N LYS A 164 -8.19 -17.52 -2.50
CA LYS A 164 -8.82 -18.16 -3.67
C LYS A 164 -8.00 -19.31 -4.25
N PRO A 165 -6.68 -19.19 -4.44
CA PRO A 165 -5.88 -20.30 -4.99
C PRO A 165 -5.87 -21.53 -4.08
N VAL A 166 -6.09 -21.35 -2.78
CA VAL A 166 -6.08 -22.44 -1.79
C VAL A 166 -7.46 -23.07 -1.67
N VAL A 167 -8.50 -22.26 -1.43
CA VAL A 167 -9.84 -22.73 -1.08
C VAL A 167 -10.68 -23.05 -2.32
N CYS A 168 -10.56 -22.22 -3.37
CA CYS A 168 -11.37 -22.29 -4.59
C CYS A 168 -10.49 -22.50 -5.85
N PRO A 169 -9.53 -23.45 -5.88
CA PRO A 169 -8.51 -23.53 -6.94
C PRO A 169 -9.08 -23.72 -8.35
N ASN A 170 -10.27 -24.33 -8.46
CA ASN A 170 -10.92 -24.62 -9.73
C ASN A 170 -11.91 -23.53 -10.18
N ASN A 171 -12.07 -22.46 -9.41
CA ASN A 171 -12.99 -21.37 -9.73
C ASN A 171 -12.22 -20.05 -9.92
N THR A 172 -11.82 -19.78 -11.16
CA THR A 172 -11.08 -18.56 -11.54
C THR A 172 -11.86 -17.27 -11.30
N LYS A 173 -13.20 -17.35 -11.20
CA LYS A 173 -14.09 -16.22 -10.92
C LYS A 173 -14.54 -16.14 -9.46
N ALA A 174 -13.95 -16.95 -8.58
CA ALA A 174 -14.29 -16.92 -7.16
C ALA A 174 -14.10 -15.52 -6.57
N THR A 175 -14.97 -15.13 -5.64
CA THR A 175 -14.82 -13.96 -4.80
C THR A 175 -14.66 -14.40 -3.35
N LEU A 176 -14.49 -13.45 -2.44
CA LEU A 176 -14.42 -13.72 -1.00
C LEU A 176 -15.67 -14.43 -0.48
N SER A 177 -16.84 -14.18 -1.08
CA SER A 177 -18.08 -14.87 -0.71
C SER A 177 -18.03 -16.37 -1.05
N ASN A 178 -17.38 -16.74 -2.15
CA ASN A 178 -17.16 -18.14 -2.50
C ASN A 178 -16.20 -18.80 -1.49
N VAL A 179 -15.12 -18.13 -1.12
CA VAL A 179 -14.17 -18.62 -0.10
C VAL A 179 -14.89 -18.86 1.23
N ILE A 180 -15.68 -17.89 1.70
CA ILE A 180 -16.49 -18.02 2.92
C ILE A 180 -17.45 -19.21 2.81
N GLY A 181 -18.15 -19.34 1.68
CA GLY A 181 -19.10 -20.43 1.44
C GLY A 181 -18.45 -21.81 1.46
N ASP A 182 -17.30 -21.97 0.82
CA ASP A 182 -16.57 -23.24 0.74
C ASP A 182 -16.02 -23.65 2.12
N LEU A 183 -15.44 -22.71 2.87
CA LEU A 183 -14.98 -22.97 4.24
C LEU A 183 -16.13 -23.35 5.19
N ARG A 184 -17.31 -22.70 5.06
CA ARG A 184 -18.49 -22.98 5.89
C ARG A 184 -19.20 -24.28 5.55
N SER A 185 -19.29 -24.62 4.26
CA SER A 185 -20.02 -25.80 3.80
C SER A 185 -19.22 -27.09 3.99
N GLN A 186 -17.89 -27.00 4.03
CA GLN A 186 -17.00 -28.16 4.14
C GLN A 186 -15.93 -27.95 5.22
N PRO A 187 -16.30 -27.57 6.46
CA PRO A 187 -15.33 -27.22 7.50
C PRO A 187 -14.42 -28.40 7.87
N GLN A 188 -14.88 -29.65 7.69
CA GLN A 188 -14.10 -30.86 7.93
C GLN A 188 -12.91 -31.03 6.97
N LEU A 189 -12.91 -30.36 5.81
CA LEU A 189 -11.82 -30.40 4.86
C LEU A 189 -10.70 -29.42 5.19
N TRP A 190 -10.90 -28.55 6.18
CA TRP A 190 -10.01 -27.45 6.48
C TRP A 190 -9.66 -27.42 7.96
N ARG A 191 -8.47 -26.92 8.26
CA ARG A 191 -8.04 -26.66 9.63
C ARG A 191 -7.14 -25.44 9.70
N LEU A 192 -7.18 -24.74 10.83
CA LEU A 192 -6.12 -23.81 11.19
C LEU A 192 -4.95 -24.56 11.84
N GLN A 193 -3.75 -23.99 11.84
CA GLN A 193 -2.65 -24.49 12.66
C GLN A 193 -2.74 -24.01 14.12
N LEU A 194 -3.62 -23.06 14.42
CA LEU A 194 -3.87 -22.56 15.77
C LEU A 194 -4.92 -23.45 16.46
N PRO A 195 -4.62 -24.04 17.62
CA PRO A 195 -5.63 -24.72 18.42
C PRO A 195 -6.57 -23.71 19.06
N GLY A 196 -7.86 -23.94 18.94
CA GLY A 196 -8.90 -23.23 19.65
C GLY A 196 -8.91 -23.57 21.14
N LYS A 197 -9.86 -22.97 21.88
CA LYS A 197 -10.03 -23.17 23.33
C LYS A 197 -10.18 -24.66 23.69
N ASN A 198 -10.83 -25.43 22.84
CA ASN A 198 -11.09 -26.85 23.07
C ASN A 198 -10.01 -27.75 22.42
N ALA A 199 -8.84 -27.17 22.08
CA ALA A 199 -7.80 -27.78 21.26
C ALA A 199 -8.29 -28.22 19.86
N ASP A 200 -9.38 -27.63 19.38
CA ASP A 200 -9.93 -27.84 18.06
C ASP A 200 -9.27 -26.91 17.04
N PHE A 201 -8.83 -27.46 15.90
CA PHE A 201 -8.17 -26.69 14.84
C PHE A 201 -9.20 -26.06 13.87
N SER A 202 -10.31 -25.56 14.43
CA SER A 202 -11.47 -25.09 13.67
C SER A 202 -11.14 -23.88 12.79
N VAL A 203 -11.73 -23.84 11.58
CA VAL A 203 -11.66 -22.67 10.68
C VAL A 203 -12.66 -21.57 11.02
N THR A 204 -13.55 -21.78 11.98
CA THR A 204 -14.57 -20.79 12.36
C THR A 204 -14.00 -19.40 12.66
N PRO A 205 -12.88 -19.24 13.41
CA PRO A 205 -12.32 -17.90 13.65
C PRO A 205 -11.91 -17.18 12.36
N LEU A 206 -11.34 -17.92 11.39
CA LEU A 206 -11.01 -17.34 10.08
C LEU A 206 -12.28 -16.92 9.34
N VAL A 207 -13.28 -17.80 9.27
CA VAL A 207 -14.57 -17.49 8.63
C VAL A 207 -15.19 -16.23 9.23
N THR A 208 -15.20 -16.08 10.55
CA THR A 208 -15.73 -14.89 11.23
C THR A 208 -14.95 -13.62 10.86
N MET A 209 -13.62 -13.69 10.72
CA MET A 209 -12.83 -12.53 10.26
C MET A 209 -13.14 -12.17 8.80
N LEU A 210 -13.35 -13.16 7.93
CA LEU A 210 -13.72 -12.92 6.53
C LEU A 210 -15.12 -12.29 6.43
N GLU A 211 -16.08 -12.75 7.23
CA GLU A 211 -17.43 -12.18 7.32
C GLU A 211 -17.45 -10.77 7.95
N LEU A 212 -16.48 -10.44 8.81
CA LEU A 212 -16.35 -9.10 9.37
C LEU A 212 -16.00 -8.05 8.31
N ILE A 213 -15.17 -8.44 7.32
CA ILE A 213 -14.71 -7.55 6.25
C ILE A 213 -15.53 -7.69 4.97
N TRP A 214 -16.45 -8.65 4.86
CA TRP A 214 -17.23 -8.87 3.65
C TRP A 214 -18.74 -8.74 3.91
N PRO A 215 -19.48 -8.01 3.06
CA PRO A 215 -19.03 -7.20 1.94
C PRO A 215 -18.60 -5.78 2.35
N ASN A 216 -18.05 -4.99 1.41
CA ASN A 216 -17.92 -3.55 1.60
C ASN A 216 -19.33 -2.91 1.71
N PRO A 217 -19.68 -2.24 2.82
CA PRO A 217 -21.02 -1.66 3.03
C PRO A 217 -21.42 -0.60 2.00
N ASP A 218 -20.47 0.18 1.47
CA ASP A 218 -20.75 1.27 0.52
C ASP A 218 -21.16 0.76 -0.87
N ARG A 219 -20.78 -0.48 -1.22
CA ARG A 219 -20.92 -1.01 -2.58
C ARG A 219 -22.13 -1.88 -2.82
N HIS A 220 -22.98 -2.08 -1.80
CA HIS A 220 -24.27 -2.70 -2.00
C HIS A 220 -25.33 -1.64 -2.33
N GLY A 221 -25.90 -1.74 -3.53
CA GLY A 221 -26.86 -0.80 -4.13
C GLY A 221 -28.25 -0.74 -3.46
N GLY A 222 -28.30 -0.72 -2.13
CA GLY A 222 -29.50 -0.39 -1.36
C GLY A 222 -29.51 1.09 -0.97
N ASN A 223 -30.70 1.68 -0.89
CA ASN A 223 -30.96 3.10 -0.54
C ASN A 223 -30.53 3.53 0.89
N THR A 224 -29.69 2.74 1.56
CA THR A 224 -29.17 2.96 2.90
C THR A 224 -27.67 2.67 2.92
N GLN A 225 -26.89 3.42 2.14
CA GLN A 225 -25.44 3.37 2.22
C GLN A 225 -25.01 4.13 3.47
N THR A 226 -24.51 3.41 4.47
CA THR A 226 -23.80 4.03 5.60
C THR A 226 -22.36 4.24 5.16
N PRO A 227 -21.89 5.49 4.99
CA PRO A 227 -20.52 5.74 4.55
C PRO A 227 -19.51 5.07 5.47
N VAL A 228 -18.58 4.32 4.90
CA VAL A 228 -17.47 3.72 5.65
C VAL A 228 -16.62 4.82 6.29
N THR A 229 -16.49 4.79 7.62
CA THR A 229 -15.61 5.69 8.35
C THR A 229 -14.15 5.29 8.20
N LEU A 230 -13.25 6.26 8.35
CA LEU A 230 -11.81 6.01 8.27
C LEU A 230 -11.32 5.00 9.34
N VAL A 231 -11.93 5.03 10.54
CA VAL A 231 -11.63 4.08 11.61
C VAL A 231 -11.98 2.65 11.19
N GLN A 232 -13.15 2.45 10.56
CA GLN A 232 -13.55 1.14 10.08
C GLN A 232 -12.63 0.65 8.95
N ALA A 233 -12.32 1.51 7.98
CA ALA A 233 -11.40 1.15 6.89
C ALA A 233 -10.02 0.73 7.41
N ARG A 234 -9.46 1.48 8.36
CA ARG A 234 -8.18 1.13 9.01
C ARG A 234 -8.26 -0.21 9.75
N ALA A 235 -9.35 -0.47 10.47
CA ALA A 235 -9.54 -1.76 11.15
C ALA A 235 -9.58 -2.93 10.14
N VAL A 236 -10.26 -2.74 9.01
CA VAL A 236 -10.35 -3.74 7.93
C VAL A 236 -8.98 -4.01 7.30
N VAL A 237 -8.16 -2.98 7.08
CA VAL A 237 -6.77 -3.15 6.61
C VAL A 237 -5.99 -4.05 7.57
N HIS A 238 -6.06 -3.83 8.88
CA HIS A 238 -5.34 -4.66 9.86
C HIS A 238 -5.85 -6.11 9.92
N VAL A 239 -7.16 -6.32 9.75
CA VAL A 239 -7.71 -7.68 9.61
C VAL A 239 -7.17 -8.36 8.34
N ALA A 240 -7.14 -7.63 7.21
CA ALA A 240 -6.58 -8.15 5.96
C ALA A 240 -5.09 -8.46 6.07
N VAL A 241 -4.28 -7.58 6.68
CA VAL A 241 -2.85 -7.83 6.98
C VAL A 241 -2.69 -9.16 7.72
N THR A 242 -3.47 -9.37 8.77
CA THR A 242 -3.43 -10.61 9.57
C THR A 242 -3.75 -11.84 8.73
N ILE A 243 -4.82 -11.78 7.93
CA ILE A 243 -5.25 -12.91 7.09
C ILE A 243 -4.24 -13.20 5.97
N VAL A 244 -3.66 -12.17 5.35
CA VAL A 244 -2.62 -12.31 4.32
C VAL A 244 -1.39 -13.00 4.92
N GLN A 245 -0.92 -12.55 6.09
CA GLN A 245 0.18 -13.20 6.79
C GLN A 245 -0.13 -14.66 7.13
N TRP A 246 -1.34 -14.95 7.63
CA TRP A 246 -1.77 -16.32 7.93
C TRP A 246 -1.77 -17.21 6.71
N GLY A 247 -2.31 -16.73 5.58
CA GLY A 247 -2.31 -17.48 4.34
C GLY A 247 -0.90 -17.77 3.82
N ARG A 248 0.01 -16.78 3.88
CA ARG A 248 1.42 -16.95 3.50
C ARG A 248 2.18 -17.91 4.41
N ALA A 249 1.90 -17.86 5.71
CA ALA A 249 2.50 -18.77 6.69
C ALA A 249 1.88 -20.18 6.67
N GLY A 250 0.90 -20.45 5.79
CA GLY A 250 0.23 -21.74 5.70
C GLY A 250 -0.59 -22.09 6.95
N VAL A 251 -1.07 -21.07 7.68
CA VAL A 251 -1.90 -21.26 8.88
C VAL A 251 -3.20 -21.98 8.53
N LEU A 252 -3.81 -21.70 7.37
CA LEU A 252 -4.91 -22.47 6.82
C LEU A 252 -4.37 -23.66 6.02
N GLN A 253 -4.85 -24.87 6.33
CA GLN A 253 -4.47 -26.09 5.62
C GLN A 253 -5.70 -26.91 5.25
N ARG A 254 -5.62 -27.61 4.11
CA ARG A 254 -6.55 -28.68 3.79
C ARG A 254 -6.17 -29.91 4.63
N VAL A 255 -7.17 -30.56 5.22
CA VAL A 255 -6.98 -31.84 5.92
C VAL A 255 -6.69 -32.91 4.85
N THR A 256 -5.54 -33.56 4.97
CA THR A 256 -5.12 -34.72 4.16
C THR A 256 -5.68 -36.01 4.71
#